data_AF-A0A178W7K3-F1
#
_entry.id   AF-A0A178W7K3-F1
#
_cell.length_a   1.000
_cell.length_b   1.000
_cell.length_c   1.000
_cell.angle_alpha   90.00
_cell.angle_beta   90.00
_cell.angle_gamma   90.00
#
_symmetry.space_group_name_H-M   'P 1'
#
loop_
_entity.id
_entity.type
_entity.pdbx_description
1 polymer ?
#
loop_
_entity_poly.entity_id
_entity_poly.type
_entity_poly.pdbx_seq_one_letter_code
_entity_poly.pdbx_strand_id
1 'polypeptide(L)'
;MGRSNKHVVTSTTPSLAIVQANPHPHKDVVPTEAPIVSSYNDHIRPLLDTVDKLRNLNVMQEGIQLPTIVVVGDQSSGKSSVLESLAGISLPRGQGICTRVPLVMRLQRRRSPEPEIWLEYGDKIVPTDEEHIAQTICAATDVIAGMF
;
A
#
# COMPACT_ATOMS: atom_id res chain seq x y z
N MET A 1 36.15 -28.13 18.04
CA MET A 1 34.82 -28.17 18.70
C MET A 1 34.11 -26.83 18.42
N GLY A 2 33.60 -26.64 17.20
CA GLY A 2 32.97 -25.38 16.78
C GLY A 2 31.49 -25.38 17.11
N ARG A 3 31.03 -24.42 17.93
CA ARG A 3 29.60 -24.14 18.14
C ARG A 3 29.21 -23.00 17.20
N SER A 4 28.48 -23.31 16.15
CA SER A 4 27.78 -22.32 15.32
C SER A 4 26.59 -21.76 16.09
N ASN A 5 26.62 -20.47 16.41
CA ASN A 5 25.44 -19.74 16.86
C ASN A 5 24.54 -19.45 15.66
N LYS A 6 23.32 -19.97 15.71
CA LYS A 6 22.26 -19.71 14.73
C LYS A 6 21.74 -18.28 14.94
N HIS A 7 21.82 -17.45 13.91
CA HIS A 7 21.13 -16.16 13.89
C HIS A 7 19.64 -16.40 13.67
N VAL A 8 18.84 -16.01 14.65
CA VAL A 8 17.39 -15.89 14.54
C VAL A 8 17.09 -14.54 13.88
N VAL A 9 16.45 -14.56 12.72
CA VAL A 9 15.91 -13.37 12.05
C VAL A 9 14.49 -13.20 12.56
N THR A 10 14.24 -12.14 13.34
CA THR A 10 12.88 -11.71 13.69
C THR A 10 12.44 -10.64 12.70
N SER A 11 11.32 -10.92 12.04
CA SER A 11 10.56 -10.03 11.16
C SER A 11 9.98 -8.86 11.95
N THR A 12 10.10 -7.61 11.45
CA THR A 12 9.05 -6.57 11.35
C THR A 12 9.68 -5.29 10.72
N THR A 13 8.94 -4.61 9.83
CA THR A 13 9.20 -3.39 9.01
C THR A 13 9.94 -3.57 7.66
N PRO A 14 9.28 -3.31 6.51
CA PRO A 14 9.88 -3.47 5.17
C PRO A 14 10.59 -2.22 4.63
N SER A 15 10.92 -1.19 5.43
CA SER A 15 11.37 0.10 4.86
C SER A 15 12.51 0.84 5.58
N LEU A 16 13.07 0.29 6.66
CA LEU A 16 14.23 0.90 7.32
C LEU A 16 15.52 0.28 6.79
N ALA A 17 16.29 1.05 6.02
CA ALA A 17 17.68 0.70 5.72
C ALA A 17 18.53 1.04 6.95
N ILE A 18 19.00 0.03 7.68
CA ILE A 18 20.00 0.24 8.74
C ILE A 18 21.35 0.51 8.06
N VAL A 19 21.69 1.77 7.86
CA VAL A 19 23.06 2.16 7.49
C VAL A 19 23.90 2.14 8.76
N GLN A 20 24.74 1.12 8.90
CA GLN A 20 25.63 0.96 10.04
C GLN A 20 26.78 1.99 9.92
N ALA A 21 26.55 3.22 10.37
CA ALA A 21 27.59 4.22 10.52
C ALA A 21 28.40 3.96 11.81
N ASN A 22 29.74 4.02 11.70
CA ASN A 22 30.70 3.75 12.77
C ASN A 22 30.32 4.36 14.14
N PRO A 23 30.59 3.67 15.26
CA PRO A 23 30.09 4.06 16.57
C PRO A 23 30.82 5.30 17.07
N HIS A 24 30.13 6.43 17.14
CA HIS A 24 30.48 7.54 18.00
C HIS A 24 29.36 7.68 19.05
N PRO A 25 29.69 7.84 20.34
CA PRO A 25 28.72 7.85 21.41
C PRO A 25 27.93 9.18 21.35
N HIS A 26 26.62 9.13 21.56
CA HIS A 26 25.70 10.28 21.56
C HIS A 26 25.32 10.88 20.19
N LYS A 27 24.52 10.17 19.39
CA LYS A 27 23.45 10.79 18.57
C LYS A 27 22.27 9.85 18.48
N ASP A 28 21.08 10.35 18.79
CA ASP A 28 19.81 9.64 18.58
C ASP A 28 19.74 9.14 17.13
N VAL A 29 19.49 7.84 16.96
CA VAL A 29 19.37 7.22 15.64
C VAL A 29 18.05 7.66 15.04
N VAL A 30 18.08 8.72 14.21
CA VAL A 30 16.91 9.13 13.43
C VAL A 30 16.74 8.10 12.30
N PRO A 31 15.61 7.37 12.22
CA PRO A 31 15.36 6.43 11.14
C PRO A 31 15.40 7.19 9.81
N THR A 32 16.40 6.92 8.97
CA THR A 32 16.53 7.58 7.67
C THR A 32 15.80 6.71 6.65
N GLU A 33 14.68 7.20 6.12
CA GLU A 33 13.94 6.50 5.06
C GLU A 33 14.81 6.34 3.81
N ALA A 34 14.61 5.25 3.06
CA ALA A 34 15.35 5.05 1.81
C ALA A 34 15.10 6.21 0.82
N PRO A 35 16.10 6.65 0.02
CA PRO A 35 15.98 7.83 -0.85
C PRO A 35 14.81 7.82 -1.85
N ILE A 36 14.39 6.62 -2.29
CA ILE A 36 13.21 6.45 -3.16
C ILE A 36 11.91 6.74 -2.40
N VAL A 37 11.84 6.36 -1.12
CA VAL A 37 10.68 6.59 -0.25
C VAL A 37 10.57 8.07 0.11
N SER A 38 11.69 8.74 0.39
CA SER A 38 11.70 10.18 0.68
C SER A 38 11.22 11.00 -0.53
N SER A 39 11.73 10.71 -1.73
CA SER A 39 11.29 11.37 -2.98
C SER A 39 9.79 11.18 -3.25
N TYR A 40 9.26 9.98 -2.99
CA TYR A 40 7.82 9.72 -3.09
C TYR A 40 7.01 10.54 -2.08
N ASN A 41 7.46 10.58 -0.82
CA ASN A 41 6.80 11.31 0.26
C ASN A 41 6.80 12.82 0.01
N ASP A 42 7.87 13.37 -0.56
CA ASP A 42 8.05 14.81 -0.79
C ASP A 42 7.34 15.32 -2.05
N HIS A 43 7.26 14.50 -3.10
CA HIS A 43 6.74 14.95 -4.40
C HIS A 43 5.40 14.35 -4.79
N ILE A 44 5.22 13.04 -4.59
CA ILE A 44 4.03 12.34 -5.09
C ILE A 44 2.86 12.47 -4.12
N ARG A 45 3.10 12.27 -2.82
CA ARG A 45 2.02 12.37 -1.82
C ARG A 45 1.31 13.73 -1.80
N PRO A 46 2.00 14.89 -1.88
CA PRO A 46 1.30 16.19 -1.92
C PRO A 46 0.37 16.35 -3.13
N LEU A 47 0.69 15.73 -4.26
CA LEU A 47 -0.16 15.74 -5.45
C LEU A 47 -1.41 14.89 -5.22
N LEU A 48 -1.25 13.66 -4.70
CA LEU A 48 -2.38 12.79 -4.37
C LEU A 48 -3.34 13.46 -3.37
N ASP A 49 -2.79 14.08 -2.32
CA ASP A 49 -3.55 14.86 -1.34
C ASP A 49 -4.34 16.00 -1.98
N THR A 50 -3.76 16.69 -2.95
CA THR A 50 -4.42 17.81 -3.64
C THR A 50 -5.59 17.29 -4.47
N VAL A 51 -5.41 16.18 -5.17
CA VAL A 51 -6.50 15.53 -5.92
C VAL A 51 -7.63 15.11 -4.97
N ASP A 52 -7.31 14.58 -3.80
CA ASP A 52 -8.33 14.21 -2.81
C ASP A 52 -9.06 15.41 -2.21
N LYS A 53 -8.35 16.52 -1.93
CA LYS A 53 -8.99 17.77 -1.52
C LYS A 53 -9.97 18.26 -2.58
N LEU A 54 -9.61 18.20 -3.85
CA LEU A 54 -10.49 18.55 -4.96
C LEU A 54 -11.72 17.61 -5.03
N ARG A 55 -11.53 16.29 -4.84
CA ARG A 55 -12.66 15.33 -4.75
C ARG A 55 -13.64 15.71 -3.66
N ASN A 56 -13.14 16.08 -2.48
CA ASN A 56 -13.97 16.44 -1.32
C ASN A 56 -14.71 17.78 -1.49
N LEU A 57 -14.25 18.64 -2.40
CA LEU A 57 -14.95 19.87 -2.80
C LEU A 57 -16.03 19.62 -3.86
N ASN A 58 -16.30 18.36 -4.23
CA ASN A 58 -17.31 17.98 -5.21
C ASN A 58 -17.13 18.63 -6.60
N VAL A 59 -15.91 19.04 -6.96
CA VAL A 59 -15.63 19.71 -8.24
C VAL A 59 -16.00 18.86 -9.46
N MET A 60 -16.08 17.54 -9.30
CA MET A 60 -16.54 16.62 -10.33
C MET A 60 -18.02 16.80 -10.68
N GLN A 61 -18.86 17.28 -9.74
CA GLN A 61 -20.27 17.60 -10.00
C GLN A 61 -20.41 18.84 -10.89
N GLU A 62 -19.43 19.74 -10.82
CA GLU A 62 -19.29 20.93 -11.68
C GLU A 62 -18.63 20.60 -13.03
N GLY A 63 -18.46 19.32 -13.36
CA GLY A 63 -17.87 18.86 -14.63
C GLY A 63 -16.34 18.85 -14.67
N ILE A 64 -15.66 19.12 -13.56
CA ILE A 64 -14.19 19.09 -13.50
C ILE A 64 -13.71 17.65 -13.27
N GLN A 65 -13.09 17.06 -14.28
CA GLN A 65 -12.49 15.74 -14.18
C GLN A 65 -11.19 15.79 -13.38
N LEU A 66 -11.03 14.83 -12.45
CA LEU A 66 -9.82 14.71 -11.65
C LEU A 66 -8.91 13.59 -12.18
N PRO A 67 -7.58 13.78 -12.14
CA PRO A 67 -6.65 12.79 -12.64
C PRO A 67 -6.78 11.48 -11.87
N THR A 68 -6.72 10.37 -12.61
CA THR A 68 -6.75 9.00 -12.08
C THR A 68 -5.60 8.21 -12.68
N ILE A 69 -4.96 7.38 -11.86
CA ILE A 69 -3.88 6.49 -12.30
C ILE A 69 -4.52 5.15 -12.67
N VAL A 70 -4.22 4.66 -13.88
CA VAL A 70 -4.65 3.34 -14.33
C VAL A 70 -3.41 2.49 -14.55
N VAL A 71 -3.38 1.31 -13.94
CA VAL A 71 -2.27 0.36 -14.05
C VAL A 71 -2.65 -0.74 -15.02
N VAL A 72 -1.91 -0.84 -16.13
CA VAL A 72 -2.15 -1.81 -17.22
C VAL A 72 -0.88 -2.55 -17.59
N GLY A 73 -1.02 -3.77 -18.11
CA GLY A 73 0.10 -4.59 -18.60
C GLY A 73 -0.10 -6.10 -18.41
N ASP A 74 0.76 -6.87 -19.07
CA ASP A 74 0.70 -8.34 -19.14
C ASP A 74 0.72 -9.01 -17.77
N GLN A 75 0.22 -10.25 -17.68
CA GLN A 75 0.26 -11.03 -16.44
C GLN A 75 1.69 -11.07 -15.87
N SER A 76 1.83 -10.89 -14.55
CA SER A 76 3.13 -10.89 -13.85
C SER A 76 4.09 -9.73 -14.17
N SER A 77 3.64 -8.66 -14.84
CA SER A 77 4.46 -7.46 -15.11
C SER A 77 4.71 -6.53 -13.89
N GLY A 78 4.39 -6.98 -12.67
CA GLY A 78 4.62 -6.19 -11.45
C GLY A 78 3.54 -5.15 -11.11
N LYS A 79 2.39 -5.16 -11.79
CA LYS A 79 1.25 -4.25 -11.52
C LYS A 79 0.84 -4.22 -10.04
N SER A 80 0.64 -5.39 -9.45
CA SER A 80 0.28 -5.50 -8.02
C SER A 80 1.39 -4.95 -7.14
N SER A 81 2.66 -5.19 -7.47
CA SER A 81 3.80 -4.68 -6.69
C SER A 81 3.92 -3.16 -6.70
N VAL A 82 3.58 -2.50 -7.82
CA VAL A 82 3.48 -1.04 -7.89
C VAL A 82 2.36 -0.54 -6.98
N LEU A 83 1.17 -1.14 -7.05
CA LEU A 83 0.04 -0.75 -6.20
C LEU A 83 0.33 -1.01 -4.71
N GLU A 84 0.94 -2.14 -4.36
CA GLU A 84 1.38 -2.48 -3.00
C GLU A 84 2.36 -1.43 -2.46
N SER A 85 3.34 -1.01 -3.28
CA SER A 85 4.33 0.00 -2.90
C SER A 85 3.72 1.39 -2.68
N LEU A 86 2.69 1.74 -3.46
CA LEU A 86 1.97 3.00 -3.32
C LEU A 86 1.06 3.00 -2.07
N ALA A 87 0.40 1.88 -1.82
CA ALA A 87 -0.64 1.74 -0.80
C ALA A 87 -0.09 1.37 0.58
N GLY A 88 1.07 0.71 0.64
CA GLY A 88 1.62 0.15 1.88
C GLY A 88 0.93 -1.13 2.35
N ILE A 89 0.02 -1.70 1.55
CA ILE A 89 -0.70 -2.94 1.87
C ILE A 89 -0.34 -4.07 0.92
N SER A 90 -0.52 -5.31 1.37
CA SER A 90 -0.40 -6.48 0.51
C SER A 90 -1.66 -6.68 -0.32
N LEU A 91 -1.50 -6.97 -1.61
CA LEU A 91 -2.61 -7.34 -2.50
C LEU A 91 -2.68 -8.86 -2.67
N PRO A 92 -3.83 -9.41 -3.12
CA PRO A 92 -3.94 -10.82 -3.44
C PRO A 92 -2.83 -11.31 -4.38
N ARG A 93 -2.20 -12.42 -4.00
CA ARG A 93 -1.21 -13.15 -4.81
C ARG A 93 -1.66 -14.60 -4.97
N GLY A 94 -1.44 -15.18 -6.14
CA GLY A 94 -1.81 -16.57 -6.42
C GLY A 94 -1.31 -17.04 -7.79
N GLN A 95 -1.46 -18.34 -8.04
CA GLN A 95 -1.24 -18.91 -9.38
C GLN A 95 -2.44 -18.56 -10.28
N GLY A 96 -2.18 -17.99 -11.46
CA GLY A 96 -3.24 -17.56 -12.39
C GLY A 96 -3.60 -16.07 -12.31
N ILE A 97 -4.85 -15.72 -12.65
CA ILE A 97 -5.32 -14.33 -12.71
C ILE A 97 -5.63 -13.83 -11.30
N CYS A 98 -4.77 -12.96 -10.77
CA CYS A 98 -4.94 -12.39 -9.43
C CYS A 98 -6.01 -11.29 -9.35
N THR A 99 -6.39 -10.68 -10.48
CA THR A 99 -7.38 -9.58 -10.54
C THR A 99 -8.52 -9.97 -11.48
N ARG A 100 -9.59 -10.55 -10.92
CA ARG A 100 -10.80 -10.93 -11.68
C ARG A 100 -11.86 -9.83 -11.72
N VAL A 101 -11.80 -8.90 -10.78
CA VAL A 101 -12.69 -7.75 -10.65
C VAL A 101 -11.83 -6.48 -10.65
N PRO A 102 -12.23 -5.39 -11.33
CA PRO A 102 -11.51 -4.13 -11.26
C PRO A 102 -11.39 -3.65 -9.81
N LEU A 103 -10.15 -3.42 -9.35
CA LEU A 103 -9.88 -2.87 -8.02
C LEU A 103 -9.67 -1.37 -8.14
N VAL A 104 -10.53 -0.58 -7.49
CA VAL A 104 -10.34 0.87 -7.35
C VAL A 104 -9.73 1.14 -5.98
N MET A 105 -8.55 1.76 -5.97
CA MET A 105 -7.83 2.09 -4.75
C MET A 105 -7.90 3.59 -4.48
N ARG A 106 -8.32 3.96 -3.28
CA ARG A 106 -8.38 5.35 -2.81
C ARG A 106 -7.48 5.50 -1.59
N LEU A 107 -6.40 6.26 -1.74
CA LEU A 107 -5.42 6.50 -0.67
C LEU A 107 -5.62 7.91 -0.14
N GLN A 108 -6.04 8.04 1.12
CA GLN A 108 -6.32 9.34 1.74
C GLN A 108 -5.39 9.57 2.92
N ARG A 109 -4.77 10.76 3.00
CA ARG A 109 -4.01 11.15 4.19
C ARG A 109 -4.95 11.52 5.33
N ARG A 110 -4.81 10.83 6.46
CA ARG A 110 -5.46 11.16 7.73
C ARG A 110 -4.44 11.75 8.71
N ARG A 111 -4.94 12.54 9.66
CA ARG A 111 -4.12 13.08 10.76
C ARG A 111 -3.92 12.05 11.89
N SER A 112 -4.79 11.05 11.96
CA SER A 112 -4.65 9.94 12.91
C SER A 112 -3.42 9.11 12.54
N PRO A 113 -2.61 8.70 13.51
CA PRO A 113 -1.52 7.75 13.26
C PRO A 113 -2.03 6.33 12.97
N GLU A 114 -3.27 6.01 13.36
CA GLU A 114 -3.89 4.72 13.09
C GLU A 114 -4.49 4.69 11.68
N PRO A 115 -4.05 3.75 10.81
CA PRO A 115 -4.62 3.60 9.48
C PRO A 115 -6.05 3.05 9.58
N GLU A 116 -6.95 3.62 8.79
CA GLU A 116 -8.32 3.13 8.62
C GLU A 116 -8.42 2.48 7.24
N ILE A 117 -8.72 1.18 7.21
CA ILE A 117 -8.80 0.40 5.97
C ILE A 117 -10.17 -0.27 5.92
N TRP A 118 -10.84 -0.13 4.78
CA TRP A 118 -12.09 -0.82 4.51
C TRP A 118 -12.18 -1.16 3.03
N LEU A 119 -12.94 -2.22 2.73
CA LEU A 119 -13.27 -2.63 1.38
C LEU A 119 -14.76 -2.40 1.13
N GLU A 120 -15.08 -1.73 0.03
CA GLU A 120 -16.45 -1.52 -0.43
C GLU A 120 -16.72 -2.38 -1.66
N TYR A 121 -17.82 -3.14 -1.64
CA TYR A 121 -18.30 -3.90 -2.80
C TYR A 121 -19.81 -4.16 -2.72
N GLY A 122 -20.52 -3.88 -3.82
CA GLY A 122 -21.98 -3.83 -3.78
C GLY A 122 -22.46 -2.84 -2.72
N ASP A 123 -23.42 -3.25 -1.89
CA ASP A 123 -23.92 -2.44 -0.76
C ASP A 123 -23.17 -2.72 0.57
N LYS A 124 -22.00 -3.36 0.52
CA LYS A 124 -21.24 -3.77 1.70
C LYS A 124 -20.00 -2.91 1.90
N ILE A 125 -19.77 -2.55 3.16
CA ILE A 125 -18.52 -1.95 3.64
C ILE A 125 -17.95 -2.92 4.68
N VAL A 126 -16.73 -3.37 4.46
CA VAL A 126 -16.03 -4.33 5.33
C VAL A 126 -14.77 -3.66 5.88
N PRO A 127 -14.77 -3.22 7.16
CA PRO A 127 -13.56 -2.79 7.85
C PRO A 127 -12.54 -3.93 7.89
N THR A 128 -11.27 -3.60 7.74
CA THR A 128 -10.16 -4.56 7.71
C THR A 128 -8.86 -3.88 8.14
N ASP A 129 -7.75 -4.61 8.06
CA ASP A 129 -6.43 -4.12 8.44
C ASP A 129 -5.37 -4.56 7.40
N GLU A 130 -4.12 -4.15 7.60
CA GLU A 130 -3.02 -4.44 6.67
C GLU A 130 -2.73 -5.93 6.52
N GLU A 131 -3.04 -6.74 7.56
CA GLU A 131 -2.79 -8.18 7.57
C GLU A 131 -3.88 -8.94 6.79
N HIS A 132 -5.15 -8.52 6.94
CA HIS A 132 -6.31 -9.23 6.42
C HIS A 132 -6.86 -8.66 5.10
N ILE A 133 -6.43 -7.48 4.65
CA ILE A 133 -6.95 -6.83 3.44
C ILE A 133 -6.84 -7.72 2.19
N ALA A 134 -5.74 -8.45 1.99
CA ALA A 134 -5.58 -9.33 0.84
C ALA A 134 -6.65 -10.44 0.83
N GLN A 135 -6.91 -11.06 1.97
CA GLN A 135 -7.92 -12.10 2.12
C GLN A 135 -9.33 -11.53 1.95
N THR A 136 -9.57 -10.33 2.46
CA THR A 136 -10.84 -9.59 2.32
C THR A 136 -11.14 -9.30 0.84
N ILE A 137 -10.12 -8.88 0.06
CA ILE A 137 -10.25 -8.67 -1.39
C ILE A 137 -10.54 -9.99 -2.11
N CYS A 138 -9.87 -11.10 -1.76
CA CYS A 138 -10.16 -12.42 -2.34
C CYS A 138 -11.61 -12.83 -2.10
N ALA A 139 -12.09 -12.76 -0.85
CA ALA A 139 -13.45 -13.12 -0.49
C ALA A 139 -14.48 -12.27 -1.22
N ALA A 140 -14.27 -10.95 -1.33
CA ALA A 140 -15.15 -10.08 -2.10
C ALA A 140 -15.13 -10.42 -3.60
N THR A 141 -13.95 -10.73 -4.14
CA THR A 141 -13.78 -11.13 -5.54
C THR A 141 -14.54 -12.41 -5.84
N ASP A 142 -14.49 -13.41 -4.95
CA ASP A 142 -15.26 -14.66 -5.09
C ASP A 142 -16.77 -14.42 -5.08
N VAL A 143 -17.25 -13.50 -4.25
CA VAL A 143 -18.67 -13.12 -4.21
C VAL A 143 -19.11 -12.44 -5.51
N ILE A 144 -18.28 -11.54 -6.07
CA ILE A 144 -18.64 -10.74 -7.25
C ILE A 144 -18.48 -11.53 -8.55
N ALA A 145 -17.36 -12.25 -8.70
CA ALA A 145 -17.03 -12.97 -9.92
C ALA A 145 -17.58 -14.41 -9.95
N GLY A 146 -18.11 -14.89 -8.82
CA GLY A 146 -18.44 -16.30 -8.62
C GLY A 146 -17.22 -17.14 -8.22
N MET A 147 -17.50 -18.27 -7.57
CA MET A 147 -16.52 -19.34 -7.37
C MET A 147 -16.43 -20.16 -8.66
N PHE A 148 -15.22 -20.55 -9.06
CA PHE A 148 -15.03 -21.57 -10.10
C PHE A 148 -14.93 -22.96 -9.48
#